data_AF-A0A0G2AF03-F1
#
_entry.id   AF-A0A0G2AF03-F1
#
_cell.length_a   1.000
_cell.length_b   1.000
_cell.length_c   1.000
_cell.angle_alpha   90.00
_cell.angle_beta   90.00
_cell.angle_gamma   90.00
#
_symmetry.space_group_name_H-M   'P 1'
#
loop_
_entity.id
_entity.type
_entity.pdbx_description
1 polymer ?
#
loop_
_entity_poly.entity_id
_entity_poly.type
_entity_poly.pdbx_seq_one_letter_code
_entity_poly.pdbx_strand_id
1 'polypeptide(L)'
;MKGTITEKTFYQYLKCPNWVYFDTYASEMRPHEILMARLQDDGLIEEKERELLSDRQDLVEVTAEDPDEAFKQTLAFMREGRQTIYHGVLIDK
;
A
#
# COMPACT_ATOMS: atom_id res chain seq x y z
N MET A 1 10.75 -7.35 1.48
CA MET A 1 10.55 -5.98 2.01
C MET A 1 11.34 -5.82 3.31
N LYS A 2 12.40 -5.00 3.38
CA LYS A 2 13.03 -4.67 4.67
C LYS A 2 12.68 -3.23 5.02
N GLY A 3 11.79 -3.06 6.00
CA GLY A 3 11.51 -1.77 6.64
C GLY A 3 10.42 -0.90 6.02
N THR A 4 9.80 -1.25 4.89
CA THR A 4 8.74 -0.42 4.29
C THR A 4 7.36 -1.06 4.44
N ILE A 5 6.40 -0.30 4.97
CA ILE A 5 4.98 -0.67 5.08
C ILE A 5 4.18 0.28 4.20
N THR A 6 3.35 -0.28 3.32
CA THR A 6 2.41 0.47 2.47
C THR A 6 0.98 -0.05 2.65
N GLU A 7 -0.01 0.58 2.04
CA GLU A 7 -1.40 0.11 2.02
C GLU A 7 -1.53 -1.33 1.51
N LYS A 8 -0.70 -1.73 0.56
CA LYS A 8 -0.63 -3.10 0.04
C LYS A 8 -0.25 -4.10 1.13
N THR A 9 0.65 -3.72 2.04
CA THR A 9 1.03 -4.55 3.20
C THR A 9 -0.16 -4.80 4.12
N PHE A 10 -0.98 -3.76 4.38
CA PHE A 10 -2.19 -3.88 5.20
C PHE A 10 -3.25 -4.75 4.53
N TYR A 11 -3.49 -4.56 3.22
CA TYR A 11 -4.40 -5.40 2.45
C TYR A 11 -3.99 -6.87 2.50
N GLN A 12 -2.71 -7.16 2.25
CA GLN A 12 -2.16 -8.51 2.29
C GLN A 12 -2.36 -9.17 3.66
N TYR A 13 -2.04 -8.45 4.75
CA TYR A 13 -2.26 -8.94 6.11
C TYR A 13 -3.74 -9.23 6.41
N LEU A 14 -4.64 -8.32 6.02
CA LEU A 14 -6.08 -8.46 6.27
C LEU A 14 -6.68 -9.64 5.49
N LYS A 15 -6.21 -9.90 4.27
CA LYS A 15 -6.67 -11.05 3.46
C LYS A 15 -6.04 -12.36 3.88
N CYS A 16 -4.76 -12.37 4.23
CA CYS A 16 -4.05 -13.54 4.71
C CYS A 16 -2.91 -13.10 5.65
N PRO A 17 -3.06 -13.27 6.97
CA PRO A 17 -2.05 -12.85 7.94
C PRO A 17 -0.67 -13.47 7.68
N ASN A 18 -0.65 -14.70 7.17
CA ASN A 18 0.58 -15.41 6.81
C ASN A 18 1.24 -14.87 5.54
N TRP A 19 0.57 -14.03 4.75
CA TRP A 19 1.11 -13.47 3.51
C TRP A 19 2.37 -12.64 3.78
N VAL A 20 2.34 -11.78 4.79
CA VAL A 20 3.51 -10.96 5.18
C VAL A 20 4.69 -11.86 5.57
N TYR A 21 4.42 -12.98 6.26
CA TYR A 21 5.43 -13.98 6.59
C TYR A 21 6.00 -14.64 5.33
N PHE A 22 5.15 -15.11 4.42
CA PHE A 22 5.61 -15.74 3.18
C PHE A 22 6.37 -14.78 2.27
N ASP A 23 5.94 -13.52 2.15
CA ASP A 23 6.65 -12.50 1.36
C ASP A 23 8.07 -12.23 1.90
N THR A 24 8.26 -12.38 3.21
CA THR A 24 9.56 -12.15 3.86
C THR A 24 10.45 -13.41 3.85
N TYR A 25 9.88 -14.59 4.00
CA TYR A 25 10.63 -15.82 4.32
C TYR A 25 10.46 -16.98 3.32
N ALA A 26 9.50 -16.93 2.40
CA ALA A 26 9.29 -18.03 1.44
C ALA A 26 10.38 -18.03 0.36
N SER A 27 10.82 -19.22 -0.03
CA SER A 27 11.77 -19.44 -1.13
C SER A 27 11.12 -19.47 -2.51
N GLU A 28 9.79 -19.64 -2.57
CA GLU A 28 9.03 -19.75 -3.82
C GLU A 28 7.73 -18.93 -3.76
N MET A 29 7.38 -18.34 -4.91
CA MET A 29 6.19 -17.50 -5.09
C MET A 29 4.94 -18.37 -5.27
N ARG A 30 3.83 -18.01 -4.62
CA ARG A 30 2.60 -18.83 -4.63
C ARG A 30 1.66 -18.46 -5.79
N PRO A 31 0.82 -19.38 -6.30
CA PRO A 31 -0.05 -19.12 -7.47
C PRO A 31 -1.00 -17.93 -7.31
N HIS A 32 -1.49 -17.69 -6.09
CA HIS A 32 -2.38 -16.56 -5.77
C HIS A 32 -1.67 -15.20 -5.87
N GLU A 33 -0.34 -15.17 -5.74
CA GLU A 33 0.47 -13.96 -5.90
C GLU A 33 0.60 -13.58 -7.39
N ILE A 34 0.54 -14.55 -8.31
CA ILE A 34 0.60 -14.30 -9.77
C ILE A 34 -0.66 -13.59 -10.26
N LEU A 35 -1.85 -14.07 -9.87
CA LEU A 35 -3.11 -13.40 -10.25
C LEU A 35 -3.18 -11.99 -9.67
N MET A 36 -2.76 -11.81 -8.41
CA MET A 36 -2.77 -10.50 -7.76
C MET A 36 -1.75 -9.55 -8.37
N ALA A 37 -0.56 -10.01 -8.71
CA ALA A 37 0.43 -9.22 -9.45
C ALA A 37 -0.13 -8.77 -10.79
N ARG A 38 -0.76 -9.69 -11.53
CA ARG A 38 -1.38 -9.36 -12.82
C ARG A 38 -2.52 -8.34 -12.70
N LEU A 39 -3.40 -8.47 -11.70
CA LEU A 39 -4.46 -7.49 -11.46
C LEU A 39 -3.94 -6.10 -11.08
N GLN A 40 -2.76 -6.02 -10.45
CA GLN A 40 -2.07 -4.76 -10.16
C GLN A 40 -1.42 -4.19 -11.41
N ASP A 41 -0.72 -5.01 -12.18
CA ASP A 41 -0.09 -4.62 -13.45
C ASP A 41 -1.13 -4.13 -14.47
N ASP A 42 -2.32 -4.75 -14.48
CA ASP A 42 -3.44 -4.39 -15.34
C ASP A 42 -4.20 -3.13 -14.83
N GLY A 43 -3.78 -2.49 -13.74
CA GLY A 43 -4.38 -1.27 -13.17
C GLY A 43 -5.76 -1.44 -12.50
N LEU A 44 -6.34 -2.65 -12.57
CA LEU A 44 -7.69 -2.95 -12.10
C LEU A 44 -7.87 -2.79 -10.58
N ILE A 45 -6.79 -2.97 -9.81
CA ILE A 45 -6.82 -2.72 -8.37
C ILE A 45 -6.82 -1.22 -8.07
N GLU A 46 -5.98 -0.43 -8.75
CA GLU A 46 -5.89 1.02 -8.51
C GLU A 46 -7.22 1.72 -8.83
N GLU A 47 -7.82 1.41 -9.99
CA GLU A 47 -9.12 1.96 -10.37
C GLU A 47 -10.19 1.66 -9.33
N LYS A 48 -10.18 0.44 -8.77
CA LYS A 48 -11.17 0.02 -7.79
C LYS A 48 -10.92 0.60 -6.40
N GLU A 49 -9.66 0.76 -6.01
CA GLU A 49 -9.27 1.45 -4.77
C GLU A 49 -9.69 2.91 -4.81
N ARG A 50 -9.46 3.62 -5.92
CA ARG A 50 -9.94 5.00 -6.12
C ARG A 50 -11.46 5.09 -6.07
N GLU A 51 -12.18 4.16 -6.70
CA GLU A 51 -13.64 4.11 -6.64
C GLU A 51 -14.13 3.96 -5.19
N LEU A 52 -13.53 3.06 -4.42
CA LEU A 52 -13.89 2.80 -3.02
C LEU A 52 -13.58 3.97 -2.07
N LEU A 53 -12.63 4.84 -2.43
CA LEU A 53 -12.23 6.00 -1.63
C LEU A 53 -12.90 7.31 -2.09
N SER A 54 -13.65 7.27 -3.20
CA SER A 54 -14.19 8.47 -3.86
C SER A 54 -15.22 9.24 -3.01
N ASP A 55 -15.83 8.61 -2.01
CA ASP A 55 -16.79 9.22 -1.10
C ASP A 55 -16.14 9.89 0.12
N ARG A 56 -14.81 9.77 0.29
CA ARG A 56 -14.05 10.32 1.41
C ARG A 56 -13.73 11.80 1.17
N GLN A 57 -14.33 12.69 1.97
CA GLN A 57 -14.15 14.14 1.84
C GLN A 57 -12.72 14.64 2.08
N ASP A 58 -11.89 13.88 2.81
CA ASP A 58 -10.55 14.31 3.23
C ASP A 58 -9.42 13.57 2.53
N LEU A 59 -9.72 12.82 1.46
CA LEU A 59 -8.76 12.06 0.68
C LEU A 59 -7.58 12.93 0.22
N VAL A 60 -6.37 12.52 0.58
CA VAL A 60 -5.11 13.01 0.01
C VAL A 60 -4.36 11.86 -0.63
N GLU A 61 -3.57 12.19 -1.62
CA GLU A 61 -2.74 11.23 -2.33
C GLU A 61 -1.27 11.59 -2.19
N VAL A 62 -0.47 10.59 -1.85
CA VAL A 62 0.99 10.67 -1.90
C VAL A 62 1.41 10.40 -3.35
N THR A 63 2.07 11.38 -3.94
CA THR A 63 2.47 11.35 -5.36
C THR A 63 3.99 11.28 -5.54
N ALA A 64 4.75 11.35 -4.45
CA ALA A 64 6.19 11.21 -4.50
C ALA A 64 6.58 9.76 -4.84
N GLU A 65 7.43 9.60 -5.86
CA GLU A 65 7.88 8.28 -6.33
C GLU A 65 9.02 7.71 -5.49
N ASP A 66 9.89 8.58 -4.97
CA ASP A 66 10.99 8.17 -4.10
C ASP A 66 10.45 7.78 -2.70
N PRO A 67 10.82 6.61 -2.16
CA PRO A 67 10.30 6.15 -0.87
C PRO A 67 10.54 7.10 0.30
N ASP A 68 11.69 7.77 0.36
CA ASP A 68 12.00 8.72 1.44
C ASP A 68 11.16 10.00 1.31
N GLU A 69 10.94 10.48 0.09
CA GLU A 69 10.05 11.61 -0.18
C GLU A 69 8.57 11.26 0.05
N ALA A 70 8.14 10.06 -0.34
CA ALA A 70 6.81 9.54 -0.09
C ALA A 70 6.53 9.43 1.41
N PHE A 71 7.50 8.98 2.20
CA PHE A 71 7.42 8.96 3.65
C PHE A 71 7.28 10.37 4.23
N LYS A 72 8.06 11.35 3.76
CA LYS A 72 7.94 12.75 4.22
C LYS A 72 6.58 13.35 3.88
N GLN A 73 6.07 13.11 2.67
CA GLN A 73 4.75 13.56 2.24
C GLN A 73 3.64 12.92 3.10
N THR A 74 3.74 11.62 3.36
CA THR A 74 2.84 10.89 4.26
C THR A 74 2.83 11.51 5.66
N LEU A 75 4.00 11.81 6.23
CA LEU A 75 4.10 12.45 7.55
C LEU A 75 3.52 13.87 7.57
N ALA A 76 3.64 14.62 6.48
CA ALA A 76 3.03 15.95 6.37
C ALA A 76 1.50 15.85 6.47
N PHE A 77 0.88 14.95 5.69
CA PHE A 77 -0.56 14.71 5.75
C PHE A 77 -1.03 14.23 7.13
N MET A 78 -0.26 13.35 7.79
CA MET A 78 -0.57 12.91 9.15
C MET A 78 -0.53 14.07 10.16
N ARG A 79 0.46 14.97 10.05
CA ARG A 79 0.56 16.16 10.92
C ARG A 79 -0.56 17.16 10.68
N GLU A 80 -1.06 17.25 9.45
CA GLU A 80 -2.23 18.03 9.09
C GLU A 80 -3.55 17.41 9.61
N GLY A 81 -3.51 16.17 10.11
CA GLY A 81 -4.68 15.47 10.62
C GLY A 81 -5.57 14.86 9.53
N ARG A 82 -5.04 14.61 8.32
CA ARG A 82 -5.77 13.90 7.27
C ARG A 82 -6.04 12.47 7.73
N GLN A 83 -7.28 12.03 7.66
CA GLN A 83 -7.71 10.69 8.06
C GLN A 83 -7.58 9.68 6.92
N THR A 84 -7.75 10.12 5.68
CA THR A 84 -7.65 9.26 4.50
C THR A 84 -6.45 9.65 3.64
N ILE A 85 -5.38 8.85 3.73
CA ILE A 85 -4.15 9.03 2.94
C ILE A 85 -4.01 7.85 1.98
N TYR A 86 -4.12 8.12 0.69
CA TYR A 86 -3.91 7.16 -0.39
C TYR A 86 -2.44 7.12 -0.80
N HIS A 87 -1.94 5.92 -1.09
CA HIS A 87 -0.51 5.63 -1.33
C HIS A 87 0.43 6.03 -0.17
N GLY A 88 -0.06 5.97 1.06
CA GLY A 88 0.72 6.27 2.26
C GLY A 88 1.90 5.30 2.46
N VAL A 89 3.10 5.85 2.66
CA VAL A 89 4.32 5.07 2.88
C VAL A 89 4.84 5.30 4.29
N LEU A 90 5.15 4.22 5.02
CA LEU A 90 5.83 4.23 6.31
C LEU A 90 7.14 3.45 6.23
N ILE A 91 8.22 4.04 6.74
CA ILE A 91 9.55 3.42 6.80
C ILE A 91 9.93 3.23 8.27
N ASP A 92 10.20 1.98 8.64
CA ASP A 92 10.83 1.58 9.90
C ASP A 92 12.36 1.63 9.73
N LYS A 93 13.05 2.31 10.66
CA LYS A 93 14.50 2.53 10.60
C LYS A 93 15.27 1.45 11.35
#